data_AF-F2NKJ1-F1
#
_entry.id   AF-F2NKJ1-F1
#
_cell.length_a   1.000
_cell.length_b   1.000
_cell.length_c   1.000
_cell.angle_alpha   90.00
_cell.angle_beta   90.00
_cell.angle_gamma   90.00
#
_symmetry.space_group_name_H-M   'P 1'
#
loop_
_entity.id
_entity.type
_entity.pdbx_description
1 polymer ?
#
loop_
_entity_poly.entity_id
_entity_poly.type
_entity_poly.pdbx_seq_one_letter_code
_entity_poly.pdbx_strand_id
1 'polypeptide(L)'
;MGLRSIARKEVVRVRPEAPIAEACRLMEENNIGCVVVSDNGKPLGLVTDRDLTLRVLRQGMDPKKTKVEQVMTREVLTLNEDMGLLEALEAVRGKPIRRFLVVNDKGELSGIFTLDDVMYLIGREMADVASIMELEAPPERPASLEGRNQAAARRIIEEGLNKGNLAALDEVIAEQLVDHDLPPGLPQGREGVKQLFTQMRRAFPDLRATIEDAIAAGDRVVLHQTLQGTHKGELFGRPPTGKRIAFREMHVIRFENGKAVEHWGITDLPERLGTAGDPAQAERNQAVVRRYFEEVWNQGRFDGLREIVTADYVNHDPAVPDAGRGPESVRALVEYYQKAFPDTRFTIEEMHAVGDRVVTRWKAQGTHKGELMGIPPTGKKVVVTGLTIDRLEGGRVKEGWTHWDTLGMLQQLGVLSSPEAAGRNKAALRRLYEALDRREFRVMDEILAKNCVAHIPGFPDPMDCATFKQFIRGLYNAFGNYEHVIEDLFAADDRVVARLILRGTHEGEFKGIAPTHKSFAINSTVIARFADGRLVEYWGSPDLLGLMQQLGVIEG
;
A
#
# COMPACT_ATOMS: atom_id res chain seq x y z
N MET A 1 1.54 -31.34 3.82
CA MET A 1 0.09 -31.53 3.71
C MET A 1 -0.18 -32.30 2.41
N GLY A 2 -0.84 -33.45 2.49
CA GLY A 2 -1.10 -34.31 1.31
C GLY A 2 -2.36 -33.87 0.55
N LEU A 3 -2.51 -34.27 -0.72
CA LEU A 3 -3.67 -33.92 -1.53
C LEU A 3 -4.99 -34.38 -0.90
N ARG A 4 -5.02 -35.53 -0.21
CA ARG A 4 -6.19 -36.08 0.48
C ARG A 4 -6.84 -35.12 1.47
N SER A 5 -6.06 -34.22 2.09
CA SER A 5 -6.56 -33.25 3.08
C SER A 5 -7.00 -31.92 2.48
N ILE A 6 -6.66 -31.64 1.22
CA ILE A 6 -6.95 -30.34 0.58
C ILE A 6 -7.86 -30.45 -0.66
N ALA A 7 -7.94 -31.62 -1.27
CA ALA A 7 -8.83 -31.86 -2.40
C ALA A 7 -10.29 -31.93 -1.94
N ARG A 8 -11.20 -31.40 -2.76
CA ARG A 8 -12.63 -31.51 -2.53
C ARG A 8 -13.06 -32.95 -2.78
N LYS A 9 -13.58 -33.61 -1.74
CA LYS A 9 -13.94 -35.05 -1.75
C LYS A 9 -15.27 -35.33 -2.45
N GLU A 10 -16.21 -34.39 -2.34
CA GLU A 10 -17.49 -34.46 -3.04
C GLU A 10 -17.31 -34.06 -4.49
N VAL A 11 -16.87 -35.03 -5.29
CA VAL A 11 -16.74 -34.88 -6.73
C VAL A 11 -18.02 -35.32 -7.39
N VAL A 12 -18.65 -34.41 -8.13
CA VAL A 12 -19.83 -34.72 -8.94
C VAL A 12 -19.42 -35.52 -10.16
N ARG A 13 -20.09 -36.66 -10.32
CA ARG A 13 -19.75 -37.69 -11.28
C ARG A 13 -20.90 -37.92 -12.24
N VAL A 14 -20.56 -38.27 -13.47
CA VAL A 14 -21.53 -38.70 -14.48
C VAL A 14 -21.01 -39.96 -15.18
N ARG A 15 -21.92 -40.86 -15.57
CA ARG A 15 -21.56 -42.07 -16.32
C ARG A 15 -21.25 -41.71 -17.78
N PRO A 16 -20.32 -42.42 -18.44
CA PRO A 16 -19.94 -42.14 -19.83
C PRO A 16 -21.11 -42.22 -20.82
N GLU A 17 -22.08 -43.12 -20.60
CA GLU A 17 -23.23 -43.32 -21.47
C GLU A 17 -24.38 -42.34 -21.21
N ALA A 18 -24.31 -41.55 -20.14
CA ALA A 18 -25.34 -40.58 -19.81
C ALA A 18 -25.44 -39.49 -20.89
N PRO A 19 -26.64 -38.94 -21.14
CA PRO A 19 -26.81 -37.85 -22.09
C PRO A 19 -26.16 -36.57 -21.56
N ILE A 20 -25.72 -35.68 -22.46
CA ILE A 20 -25.13 -34.40 -22.10
C ILE A 20 -26.09 -33.54 -21.26
N ALA A 21 -27.39 -33.63 -21.51
CA ALA A 21 -28.40 -32.95 -20.70
C ALA A 21 -28.31 -33.33 -19.20
N GLU A 22 -27.89 -34.55 -18.87
CA GLU A 22 -27.65 -34.97 -17.50
C GLU A 22 -26.39 -34.33 -16.91
N ALA A 23 -25.29 -34.27 -17.68
CA ALA A 23 -24.09 -33.54 -17.26
C ALA A 23 -24.37 -32.05 -17.02
N CYS A 24 -25.12 -31.39 -17.91
CA CYS A 24 -25.53 -29.99 -17.74
C CYS A 24 -26.37 -29.79 -16.48
N ARG A 25 -27.34 -30.67 -16.23
CA ARG A 25 -28.17 -30.64 -15.03
C ARG A 25 -27.35 -30.85 -13.77
N LEU A 26 -26.41 -31.80 -13.76
CA LEU A 26 -25.50 -32.01 -12.63
C LEU A 26 -24.61 -30.78 -12.37
N MET A 27 -24.12 -30.12 -13.44
CA MET A 27 -23.38 -28.86 -13.33
C MET A 27 -24.23 -27.75 -12.70
N GLU A 28 -25.48 -27.62 -13.14
CA GLU A 28 -26.45 -26.65 -12.63
C GLU A 28 -26.83 -26.92 -11.16
N GLU A 29 -27.29 -28.15 -10.86
CA GLU A 29 -27.74 -28.57 -9.52
C GLU A 29 -26.64 -28.45 -8.47
N ASN A 30 -25.38 -28.70 -8.85
CA ASN A 30 -24.25 -28.61 -7.93
C ASN A 30 -23.48 -27.28 -8.04
N ASN A 31 -23.94 -26.36 -8.90
CA ASN A 31 -23.31 -25.07 -9.17
C ASN A 31 -21.79 -25.18 -9.47
N ILE A 32 -21.43 -26.05 -10.42
CA ILE A 32 -20.04 -26.34 -10.81
C ILE A 32 -19.88 -26.24 -12.32
N GLY A 33 -18.76 -25.69 -12.78
CA GLY A 33 -18.44 -25.60 -14.22
C GLY A 33 -17.77 -26.85 -14.81
N CYS A 34 -17.74 -27.96 -14.08
CA CYS A 34 -17.23 -29.24 -14.57
C CYS A 34 -17.82 -30.44 -13.84
N VAL A 35 -17.96 -31.56 -14.56
CA VAL A 35 -18.27 -32.88 -13.98
C VAL A 35 -17.22 -33.89 -14.38
N VAL A 36 -16.95 -34.83 -13.49
CA VAL A 36 -16.01 -35.92 -13.76
C VAL A 36 -16.77 -37.07 -14.37
N VAL A 37 -16.30 -37.53 -15.53
CA VAL A 37 -16.82 -38.75 -16.14
C VAL A 37 -16.11 -39.92 -15.48
N SER A 38 -16.88 -40.80 -14.86
CA SER A 38 -16.32 -41.96 -14.17
C SER A 38 -17.16 -43.20 -14.39
N ASP A 39 -16.51 -44.36 -14.43
CA ASP A 39 -17.16 -45.66 -14.44
C ASP A 39 -16.54 -46.55 -13.37
N ASN A 40 -17.37 -47.28 -12.63
CA ASN A 40 -16.94 -48.15 -11.52
C ASN A 40 -15.93 -47.50 -10.56
N GLY A 41 -16.13 -46.20 -10.27
CA GLY A 41 -15.27 -45.41 -9.37
C GLY A 41 -13.99 -44.86 -10.00
N LYS A 42 -13.61 -45.26 -11.22
CA LYS A 42 -12.41 -44.78 -11.92
C LYS A 42 -12.73 -43.57 -12.81
N PRO A 43 -11.91 -42.50 -12.78
CA PRO A 43 -12.09 -41.37 -13.68
C PRO A 43 -11.70 -41.74 -15.11
N LEU A 44 -12.60 -41.49 -16.05
CA LEU A 44 -12.40 -41.72 -17.49
C LEU A 44 -12.23 -40.41 -18.28
N GLY A 45 -12.70 -39.30 -17.73
CA GLY A 45 -12.69 -38.02 -18.42
C GLY A 45 -13.30 -36.90 -17.61
N LEU A 46 -13.38 -35.72 -18.23
CA LEU A 46 -14.07 -34.56 -17.68
C LEU A 46 -14.79 -33.77 -18.77
N VAL A 47 -15.91 -33.18 -18.40
CA VAL A 47 -16.69 -32.27 -19.24
C VAL A 47 -16.78 -30.93 -18.51
N THR A 48 -16.56 -29.85 -19.24
CA THR A 48 -16.64 -28.46 -18.74
C THR A 48 -17.61 -27.62 -19.57
N ASP A 49 -18.03 -26.47 -19.07
CA ASP A 49 -18.89 -25.52 -19.82
C ASP A 49 -18.30 -25.15 -21.20
N ARG A 50 -16.96 -25.07 -21.26
CA ARG A 50 -16.22 -24.83 -22.50
C ARG A 50 -16.37 -25.99 -23.48
N ASP A 51 -16.31 -27.23 -23.01
CA ASP A 51 -16.50 -28.41 -23.85
C ASP A 51 -17.93 -28.48 -24.39
N LEU A 52 -18.92 -28.19 -23.55
CA LEU A 52 -20.32 -28.12 -23.94
C LEU A 52 -20.53 -27.05 -25.03
N THR A 53 -19.96 -25.86 -24.85
CA THR A 53 -20.06 -24.78 -25.83
C THR A 53 -19.37 -25.14 -27.16
N LEU A 54 -18.14 -25.66 -27.10
CA LEU A 54 -17.32 -25.87 -28.29
C LEU A 54 -17.63 -27.15 -29.05
N ARG A 55 -18.08 -28.21 -28.35
CA ARG A 55 -18.26 -29.55 -28.93
C ARG A 55 -19.72 -29.92 -29.10
N VAL A 56 -20.63 -29.42 -28.26
CA VAL A 56 -22.07 -29.72 -28.35
C VAL A 56 -22.82 -28.61 -29.08
N LEU A 57 -22.83 -27.38 -28.54
CA LEU A 57 -23.59 -26.27 -29.10
C LEU A 57 -23.10 -25.88 -30.51
N ARG A 58 -21.79 -25.67 -30.67
CA ARG A 58 -21.20 -25.28 -31.96
C ARG A 58 -21.45 -26.30 -33.07
N GLN A 59 -21.53 -27.60 -32.73
CA GLN A 59 -21.73 -28.67 -33.70
C GLN A 59 -23.21 -29.01 -33.92
N GLY A 60 -24.13 -28.30 -33.26
CA GLY A 60 -25.58 -28.55 -33.38
C GLY A 60 -26.01 -29.93 -32.86
N MET A 61 -25.24 -30.51 -31.94
CA MET A 61 -25.54 -31.82 -31.37
C MET A 61 -26.74 -31.73 -30.42
N ASP A 62 -27.62 -32.74 -30.46
CA ASP A 62 -28.77 -32.84 -29.55
C ASP A 62 -28.30 -33.27 -28.14
N PRO A 63 -28.38 -32.42 -27.11
CA PRO A 63 -27.91 -32.75 -25.76
C PRO A 63 -28.64 -33.92 -25.10
N LYS A 64 -29.86 -34.25 -25.55
CA LYS A 64 -30.65 -35.37 -25.01
C LYS A 64 -30.24 -36.72 -25.60
N LYS A 65 -29.56 -36.73 -26.75
CA LYS A 65 -29.12 -37.95 -27.45
C LYS A 65 -27.61 -38.15 -27.43
N THR A 66 -26.86 -37.06 -27.35
CA THR A 66 -25.39 -37.08 -27.33
C THR A 66 -24.91 -37.54 -25.98
N LYS A 67 -24.08 -38.58 -25.94
CA LYS A 67 -23.50 -39.13 -24.73
C LYS A 67 -22.31 -38.32 -24.26
N VAL A 68 -22.09 -38.30 -22.94
CA VAL A 68 -20.96 -37.64 -22.30
C VAL A 68 -19.61 -38.10 -22.85
N GLU A 69 -19.43 -39.42 -23.05
CA GLU A 69 -18.19 -40.00 -23.57
C GLU A 69 -17.78 -39.52 -24.97
N GLN A 70 -18.72 -38.98 -25.74
CA GLN A 70 -18.49 -38.51 -27.11
C GLN A 70 -17.83 -37.13 -27.14
N VAL A 71 -17.96 -36.35 -26.07
CA VAL A 71 -17.46 -34.96 -26.01
C VAL A 71 -16.50 -34.71 -24.85
N MET A 72 -16.38 -35.62 -23.89
CA MET A 72 -15.46 -35.48 -22.77
C MET A 72 -14.00 -35.35 -23.20
N THR A 73 -13.22 -34.66 -22.40
CA THR A 73 -11.75 -34.72 -22.47
C THR A 73 -11.28 -35.99 -21.78
N ARG A 74 -10.60 -36.87 -22.52
CA ARG A 74 -10.17 -38.21 -22.05
C ARG A 74 -8.82 -38.19 -21.35
N GLU A 75 -7.92 -37.30 -21.76
CA GLU A 75 -6.60 -37.14 -21.14
C GLU A 75 -6.72 -36.33 -19.86
N VAL A 76 -7.20 -36.99 -18.80
CA VAL A 76 -7.31 -36.40 -17.47
C VAL A 76 -6.10 -36.78 -16.66
N LEU A 77 -5.37 -35.77 -16.20
CA LEU A 77 -4.25 -35.99 -15.31
C LEU A 77 -4.77 -36.31 -13.91
N THR A 78 -4.41 -37.51 -13.42
CA THR A 78 -4.72 -37.97 -12.07
C THR A 78 -3.49 -37.84 -11.19
N LEU A 79 -3.68 -37.39 -9.95
CA LEU A 79 -2.66 -37.29 -8.91
C LEU A 79 -3.03 -38.24 -7.77
N ASN A 80 -2.04 -38.93 -7.20
CA ASN A 80 -2.29 -39.79 -6.04
C ASN A 80 -2.60 -38.93 -4.81
N GLU A 81 -3.57 -39.34 -4.01
CA GLU A 81 -4.05 -38.58 -2.85
C GLU A 81 -3.03 -38.40 -1.73
N ASP A 82 -2.01 -39.26 -1.66
CA ASP A 82 -0.93 -39.16 -0.68
C ASP A 82 0.22 -38.24 -1.14
N MET A 83 0.18 -37.73 -2.39
CA MET A 83 1.16 -36.75 -2.88
C MET A 83 1.12 -35.43 -2.09
N GLY A 84 2.28 -34.78 -1.98
CA GLY A 84 2.36 -33.42 -1.44
C GLY A 84 1.91 -32.35 -2.45
N LEU A 85 1.46 -31.19 -1.96
CA LEU A 85 1.03 -30.08 -2.84
C LEU A 85 2.12 -29.60 -3.80
N LEU A 86 3.36 -29.42 -3.32
CA LEU A 86 4.47 -28.95 -4.17
C LEU A 86 4.81 -29.98 -5.27
N GLU A 87 4.85 -31.26 -4.90
CA GLU A 87 5.07 -32.37 -5.81
C GLU A 87 3.96 -32.47 -6.87
N ALA A 88 2.70 -32.26 -6.45
CA ALA A 88 1.56 -32.14 -7.34
C ALA A 88 1.70 -30.97 -8.34
N LEU A 89 2.15 -29.80 -7.88
CA LEU A 89 2.38 -28.62 -8.73
C LEU A 89 3.52 -28.83 -9.72
N GLU A 90 4.57 -29.56 -9.33
CA GLU A 90 5.65 -29.95 -10.23
C GLU A 90 5.18 -30.95 -11.30
N ALA A 91 4.39 -31.95 -10.92
CA ALA A 91 3.87 -32.97 -11.84
C ALA A 91 2.98 -32.38 -12.97
N VAL A 92 2.43 -31.18 -12.75
CA VAL A 92 1.54 -30.49 -13.69
C VAL A 92 2.19 -29.27 -14.37
N ARG A 93 3.43 -28.93 -14.00
CA ARG A 93 4.17 -27.79 -14.57
C ARG A 93 4.25 -27.90 -16.09
N GLY A 94 3.95 -26.80 -16.78
CA GLY A 94 3.99 -26.71 -18.24
C GLY A 94 2.81 -27.37 -18.97
N LYS A 95 1.83 -27.93 -18.26
CA LYS A 95 0.62 -28.52 -18.85
C LYS A 95 -0.55 -27.52 -18.78
N PRO A 96 -1.39 -27.40 -19.83
CA PRO A 96 -2.51 -26.45 -19.87
C PRO A 96 -3.74 -26.97 -19.10
N ILE A 97 -3.54 -27.43 -17.86
CA ILE A 97 -4.57 -28.11 -17.04
C ILE A 97 -4.87 -27.26 -15.81
N ARG A 98 -6.15 -26.98 -15.57
CA ARG A 98 -6.63 -26.16 -14.43
C ARG A 98 -7.36 -26.96 -13.35
N ARG A 99 -7.58 -28.26 -13.59
CA ARG A 99 -8.33 -29.18 -12.73
C ARG A 99 -7.60 -30.51 -12.68
N PHE A 100 -7.35 -31.00 -11.48
CA PHE A 100 -6.57 -32.19 -11.20
C PHE A 100 -7.48 -33.20 -10.50
N LEU A 101 -7.59 -34.40 -11.05
CA LEU A 101 -8.34 -35.47 -10.41
C LEU A 101 -7.45 -36.14 -9.39
N VAL A 102 -7.94 -36.33 -8.17
CA VAL A 102 -7.21 -36.98 -7.10
C VAL A 102 -7.75 -38.40 -6.96
N VAL A 103 -6.84 -39.37 -6.93
CA VAL A 103 -7.17 -40.80 -6.88
C VAL A 103 -6.48 -41.49 -5.71
N ASN A 104 -7.11 -42.54 -5.19
CA ASN A 104 -6.49 -43.44 -4.21
C ASN A 104 -5.54 -44.44 -4.89
N ASP A 105 -4.89 -45.30 -4.09
CA ASP A 105 -3.96 -46.33 -4.57
C ASP A 105 -4.58 -47.37 -5.52
N LYS A 106 -5.91 -47.50 -5.51
CA LYS A 106 -6.65 -48.38 -6.43
C LYS A 106 -7.01 -47.68 -7.74
N GLY A 107 -6.64 -46.40 -7.90
CA GLY A 107 -6.96 -45.56 -9.04
C GLY A 107 -8.41 -45.06 -9.06
N GLU A 108 -9.11 -45.14 -7.93
CA GLU A 108 -10.48 -44.66 -7.80
C GLU A 108 -10.49 -43.18 -7.41
N LEU A 109 -11.46 -42.44 -7.95
CA LEU A 109 -11.60 -41.00 -7.73
C LEU A 109 -11.92 -40.70 -6.25
N SER A 110 -11.00 -40.02 -5.58
CA SER A 110 -11.11 -39.60 -4.19
C SER A 110 -11.26 -38.09 -4.00
N GLY A 111 -10.96 -37.29 -5.03
CA GLY A 111 -11.18 -35.84 -4.97
C GLY A 111 -10.94 -35.11 -6.28
N ILE A 112 -11.18 -33.80 -6.25
CA ILE A 112 -10.77 -32.86 -7.30
C ILE A 112 -10.05 -31.67 -6.66
N PHE A 113 -9.03 -31.19 -7.33
CA PHE A 113 -8.20 -30.06 -6.89
C PHE A 113 -8.01 -29.10 -8.07
N THR A 114 -8.09 -27.80 -7.86
CA THR A 114 -8.03 -26.78 -8.92
C THR A 114 -6.94 -25.75 -8.67
N LEU A 115 -6.60 -24.96 -9.69
CA LEU A 115 -5.65 -23.85 -9.52
C LEU A 115 -6.17 -22.78 -8.54
N ASP A 116 -7.49 -22.57 -8.46
CA ASP A 116 -8.09 -21.64 -7.52
C ASP A 116 -7.89 -22.12 -6.07
N ASP A 117 -7.99 -23.44 -5.84
CA ASP A 117 -7.67 -24.04 -4.54
C ASP A 117 -6.19 -23.85 -4.15
N VAL A 118 -5.28 -23.93 -5.13
CA VAL A 118 -3.83 -23.64 -4.92
C VAL A 118 -3.63 -22.19 -4.49
N MET A 119 -4.25 -21.25 -5.21
CA MET A 119 -4.15 -19.82 -4.89
C MET A 119 -4.70 -19.51 -3.50
N TYR A 120 -5.84 -20.11 -3.15
CA TYR A 120 -6.42 -20.00 -1.82
C TYR A 120 -5.50 -20.53 -0.73
N LEU A 121 -4.92 -21.73 -0.92
CA LEU A 121 -4.02 -22.34 0.05
C LEU A 121 -2.74 -21.52 0.22
N ILE A 122 -2.09 -21.10 -0.87
CA ILE A 122 -0.89 -20.25 -0.77
C ILE A 122 -1.22 -18.94 -0.06
N GLY A 123 -2.35 -18.31 -0.39
CA GLY A 123 -2.80 -17.09 0.29
C GLY A 123 -3.00 -17.28 1.79
N ARG A 124 -3.62 -18.39 2.20
CA ARG A 124 -3.81 -18.73 3.61
C ARG A 124 -2.49 -19.01 4.31
N GLU A 125 -1.61 -19.83 3.73
CA GLU A 125 -0.31 -20.15 4.35
C GLU A 125 0.58 -18.89 4.47
N MET A 126 0.53 -17.97 3.50
CA MET A 126 1.19 -16.67 3.60
C MET A 126 0.58 -15.78 4.68
N ALA A 127 -0.74 -15.82 4.86
CA ALA A 127 -1.41 -15.13 5.96
C ALA A 127 -1.06 -15.74 7.32
N ASP A 128 -0.94 -17.06 7.43
CA ASP A 128 -0.54 -17.76 8.66
C ASP A 128 0.92 -17.43 9.01
N VAL A 129 1.81 -17.43 8.01
CA VAL A 129 3.20 -16.96 8.18
C VAL A 129 3.23 -15.51 8.63
N ALA A 130 2.45 -14.63 8.00
CA ALA A 130 2.34 -13.23 8.43
C ALA A 130 1.80 -13.11 9.87
N SER A 131 0.83 -13.94 10.25
CA SER A 131 0.24 -13.97 11.59
C SER A 131 1.23 -14.45 12.65
N ILE A 132 2.06 -15.46 12.34
CA ILE A 132 3.13 -15.93 13.22
C ILE A 132 4.22 -14.87 13.34
N MET A 133 4.57 -14.21 12.23
CA MET A 133 5.48 -13.05 12.24
C MET A 133 4.93 -11.88 13.07
N GLU A 134 3.60 -11.71 13.11
CA GLU A 134 2.91 -10.73 13.96
C GLU A 134 2.85 -11.17 15.44
N LEU A 135 2.75 -12.47 15.73
CA LEU A 135 2.70 -13.03 17.09
C LEU A 135 4.09 -13.14 17.74
N GLU A 136 5.14 -13.36 16.95
CA GLU A 136 6.54 -13.29 17.39
C GLU A 136 7.08 -11.85 17.40
N ALA A 137 6.32 -10.88 16.86
CA ALA A 137 6.68 -9.47 16.97
C ALA A 137 6.45 -9.00 18.43
N PRO A 138 7.47 -8.41 19.10
CA PRO A 138 7.28 -7.79 20.40
C PRO A 138 6.21 -6.68 20.32
N PRO A 139 5.58 -6.28 21.45
CA PRO A 139 4.45 -5.33 21.50
C PRO A 139 4.76 -3.91 20.98
N GLU A 140 5.99 -3.66 20.51
CA GLU A 140 6.35 -2.52 19.68
C GLU A 140 6.81 -3.09 18.34
N ARG A 141 6.12 -2.77 17.23
CA ARG A 141 6.67 -3.00 15.89
C ARG A 141 8.12 -2.51 15.90
N PRO A 142 9.13 -3.30 15.49
CA PRO A 142 10.39 -2.68 15.13
C PRO A 142 10.03 -1.73 14.00
N ALA A 143 10.14 -0.43 14.25
CA ALA A 143 9.88 0.55 13.22
C ALA A 143 10.68 0.14 11.97
N SER A 144 10.14 0.43 10.78
CA SER A 144 10.92 0.31 9.54
C SER A 144 12.32 0.89 9.77
N LEU A 145 13.36 0.43 9.08
CA LEU A 145 14.71 0.96 9.28
C LEU A 145 14.70 2.51 9.34
N GLU A 146 13.93 3.12 8.44
CA GLU A 146 13.62 4.54 8.40
C GLU A 146 12.91 5.06 9.65
N GLY A 147 11.85 4.40 10.12
CA GLY A 147 11.16 4.78 11.35
C GLY A 147 12.03 4.63 12.62
N ARG A 148 12.92 3.63 12.67
CA ARG A 148 13.92 3.49 13.75
C ARG A 148 14.93 4.63 13.72
N ASN A 149 15.45 4.94 12.53
CA ASN A 149 16.38 6.05 12.35
C ASN A 149 15.71 7.39 12.71
N GLN A 150 14.47 7.61 12.29
CA GLN A 150 13.69 8.81 12.61
C GLN A 150 13.45 8.95 14.12
N ALA A 151 13.10 7.85 14.80
CA ALA A 151 12.94 7.83 16.26
C ALA A 151 14.26 8.11 16.99
N ALA A 152 15.36 7.52 16.52
CA ALA A 152 16.70 7.78 17.06
C ALA A 152 17.11 9.24 16.88
N ALA A 153 16.89 9.83 15.69
CA ALA A 153 17.15 11.23 15.40
C ALA A 153 16.33 12.17 16.31
N ARG A 154 15.03 11.91 16.49
CA ARG A 154 14.18 12.64 17.43
C ARG A 154 14.69 12.55 18.86
N ARG A 155 15.09 11.34 19.29
CA ARG A 155 15.62 11.11 20.64
C ARG A 155 16.90 11.90 20.91
N ILE A 156 17.79 12.08 19.92
CA ILE A 156 18.98 12.92 20.07
C ILE A 156 18.59 14.35 20.50
N ILE A 157 17.57 14.94 19.86
CA ILE A 157 17.13 16.30 20.15
C ILE A 157 16.27 16.35 21.43
N GLU A 158 15.27 15.50 21.55
CA GLU A 158 14.28 15.56 22.63
C GLU A 158 14.85 15.13 23.98
N GLU A 159 15.63 14.05 24.03
CA GLU A 159 16.29 13.58 25.25
C GLU A 159 17.63 14.29 25.45
N GLY A 160 18.48 14.29 24.44
CA GLY A 160 19.82 14.86 24.53
C GLY A 160 19.81 16.37 24.72
N LEU A 161 19.36 17.12 23.72
CA LEU A 161 19.45 18.59 23.73
C LEU A 161 18.42 19.23 24.67
N ASN A 162 17.15 18.85 24.53
CA ASN A 162 16.03 19.48 25.25
C ASN A 162 15.90 19.05 26.71
N LYS A 163 16.18 17.79 27.07
CA LYS A 163 16.13 17.32 28.47
C LYS A 163 17.51 17.23 29.12
N GLY A 164 18.60 17.20 28.35
CA GLY A 164 19.95 17.08 28.89
C GLY A 164 20.27 15.65 29.33
N ASN A 165 19.49 14.68 28.85
CA ASN A 165 19.67 13.27 29.15
C ASN A 165 20.78 12.71 28.24
N LEU A 166 22.03 12.99 28.60
CA LEU A 166 23.20 12.59 27.81
C LEU A 166 23.37 11.06 27.73
N ALA A 167 22.85 10.31 28.70
CA ALA A 167 22.87 8.85 28.68
C ALA A 167 22.03 8.28 27.52
N ALA A 168 20.94 8.95 27.14
CA ALA A 168 20.14 8.54 25.99
C ALA A 168 20.94 8.62 24.68
N LEU A 169 21.97 9.47 24.58
CA LEU A 169 22.82 9.57 23.39
C LEU A 169 23.72 8.35 23.20
N ASP A 170 24.01 7.59 24.27
CA ASP A 170 24.84 6.39 24.18
C ASP A 170 24.17 5.26 23.38
N GLU A 171 22.84 5.25 23.40
CA GLU A 171 22.01 4.28 22.71
C GLU A 171 21.89 4.60 21.21
N VAL A 172 21.83 5.89 20.84
CA VAL A 172 21.45 6.33 19.48
C VAL A 172 22.55 7.00 18.67
N ILE A 173 23.70 7.31 19.28
CA ILE A 173 24.88 7.85 18.58
C ILE A 173 26.04 6.84 18.67
N ALA A 174 26.69 6.58 17.54
CA ALA A 174 27.88 5.75 17.49
C ALA A 174 29.06 6.47 18.16
N GLU A 175 29.93 5.72 18.83
CA GLU A 175 31.07 6.29 19.56
C GLU A 175 31.96 7.15 18.66
N GLN A 176 32.20 6.68 17.43
CA GLN A 176 33.04 7.31 16.41
C GLN A 176 32.23 8.16 15.40
N LEU A 177 31.12 8.77 15.82
CA LEU A 177 30.35 9.71 14.98
C LEU A 177 31.29 10.74 14.34
N VAL A 178 31.19 10.90 13.02
CA VAL A 178 31.81 12.04 12.33
C VAL A 178 30.80 13.18 12.28
N ASP A 179 31.07 14.26 13.00
CA ASP A 179 30.20 15.43 13.04
C ASP A 179 30.89 16.62 12.38
N HIS A 180 30.34 17.02 11.24
CA HIS A 180 30.88 18.06 10.37
C HIS A 180 30.49 19.48 10.83
N ASP A 181 29.63 19.63 11.84
CA ASP A 181 29.16 20.92 12.36
C ASP A 181 29.58 21.16 13.83
N LEU A 182 30.52 20.36 14.36
CA LEU A 182 31.07 20.61 15.69
C LEU A 182 31.87 21.92 15.73
N PRO A 183 31.61 22.80 16.72
CA PRO A 183 32.44 23.97 16.96
C PRO A 183 33.92 23.63 17.18
N PRO A 184 34.86 24.47 16.70
CA PRO A 184 36.29 24.28 16.94
C PRO A 184 36.61 24.11 18.43
N GLY A 185 37.45 23.11 18.75
CA GLY A 185 37.89 22.82 20.12
C GLY A 185 37.10 21.71 20.82
N LEU A 186 36.01 21.22 20.24
CA LEU A 186 35.33 20.01 20.71
C LEU A 186 35.94 18.75 20.06
N PRO A 187 36.03 17.63 20.81
CA PRO A 187 36.47 16.35 20.24
C PRO A 187 35.43 15.81 19.25
N GLN A 188 35.87 15.07 18.23
CA GLN A 188 34.97 14.29 17.37
C GLN A 188 34.33 13.12 18.13
N GLY A 189 33.28 12.51 17.55
CA GLY A 189 32.56 11.41 18.16
C GLY A 189 31.45 11.86 19.12
N ARG A 190 30.77 10.86 19.70
CA ARG A 190 29.62 11.07 20.60
C ARG A 190 29.92 11.99 21.79
N GLU A 191 31.15 11.94 22.32
CA GLU A 191 31.54 12.79 23.45
C GLU A 191 31.59 14.28 23.07
N GLY A 192 31.94 14.60 21.82
CA GLY A 192 31.84 15.96 21.28
C GLY A 192 30.41 16.50 21.34
N VAL A 193 29.45 15.69 20.87
CA VAL A 193 28.02 16.05 20.88
C VAL A 193 27.50 16.26 22.32
N LYS A 194 27.88 15.38 23.26
CA LYS A 194 27.51 15.55 24.68
C LYS A 194 28.06 16.85 25.27
N GLN A 195 29.31 17.18 24.97
CA GLN A 195 29.92 18.44 25.43
C GLN A 195 29.24 19.65 24.80
N LEU A 196 28.93 19.59 23.51
CA LEU A 196 28.18 20.62 22.80
C LEU A 196 26.81 20.88 23.46
N PHE A 197 26.02 19.83 23.68
CA PHE A 197 24.69 19.96 24.28
C PHE A 197 24.76 20.49 25.73
N THR A 198 25.78 20.07 26.48
CA THR A 198 26.02 20.58 27.84
C THR A 198 26.32 22.08 27.82
N GLN A 199 27.20 22.53 26.93
CA GLN A 199 27.54 23.95 26.80
C GLN A 199 26.34 24.78 26.32
N MET A 200 25.58 24.29 25.33
CA MET A 200 24.38 24.95 24.84
C MET A 200 23.32 25.13 25.93
N ARG A 201 23.03 24.09 26.73
CA ARG A 201 22.07 24.19 27.84
C ARG A 201 22.54 25.11 28.97
N ARG A 202 23.85 25.18 29.21
CA ARG A 202 24.42 26.10 30.20
C ARG A 202 24.31 27.55 29.72
N ALA A 203 24.59 27.80 28.44
CA ALA A 203 24.49 29.11 27.82
C ALA A 203 23.03 29.61 27.69
N PHE A 204 22.10 28.68 27.44
CA PHE A 204 20.68 28.93 27.25
C PHE A 204 19.87 28.07 28.25
N PRO A 205 19.66 28.53 29.49
CA PRO A 205 18.92 27.75 30.49
C PRO A 205 17.45 27.46 30.11
N ASP A 206 16.89 28.25 29.19
CA ASP A 206 15.55 28.11 28.60
C ASP A 206 15.58 27.58 27.16
N LEU A 207 16.67 26.88 26.77
CA LEU A 207 16.82 26.30 25.44
C LEU A 207 15.67 25.35 25.11
N ARG A 208 15.13 25.48 23.90
CA ARG A 208 14.18 24.54 23.33
C ARG A 208 14.38 24.42 21.82
N ALA A 209 14.68 23.21 21.38
CA ALA A 209 14.58 22.78 20.00
C ALA A 209 13.18 22.20 19.75
N THR A 210 12.49 22.66 18.71
CA THR A 210 11.20 22.09 18.29
C THR A 210 11.37 21.50 16.91
N ILE A 211 11.19 20.18 16.79
CA ILE A 211 11.27 19.47 15.52
C ILE A 211 9.98 19.75 14.75
N GLU A 212 10.09 20.49 13.65
CA GLU A 212 8.99 20.81 12.74
C GLU A 212 8.76 19.65 11.78
N ASP A 213 9.84 19.05 11.27
CA ASP A 213 9.79 17.91 10.35
C ASP A 213 10.95 16.94 10.61
N ALA A 214 10.70 15.66 10.35
CA ALA A 214 11.71 14.61 10.41
C ALA A 214 11.43 13.62 9.28
N ILE A 215 12.28 13.60 8.27
CA ILE A 215 12.10 12.78 7.07
C ILE A 215 13.21 11.74 7.04
N ALA A 216 12.84 10.46 7.01
CA ALA A 216 13.78 9.36 6.88
C ALA A 216 13.70 8.78 5.46
N ALA A 217 14.88 8.52 4.87
CA ALA A 217 15.02 7.87 3.58
C ALA A 217 16.28 6.98 3.63
N GLY A 218 16.07 5.66 3.55
CA GLY A 218 17.13 4.68 3.69
C GLY A 218 17.91 4.83 5.01
N ASP A 219 19.22 5.11 4.89
CA ASP A 219 20.14 5.27 6.02
C ASP A 219 20.24 6.71 6.54
N ARG A 220 19.45 7.66 6.02
CA ARG A 220 19.54 9.08 6.41
C ARG A 220 18.24 9.61 7.00
N VAL A 221 18.39 10.57 7.91
CA VAL A 221 17.30 11.36 8.46
C VAL A 221 17.62 12.84 8.30
N VAL A 222 16.68 13.59 7.75
CA VAL A 222 16.70 15.05 7.74
C VAL A 222 15.78 15.55 8.84
N LEU A 223 16.32 16.32 9.78
CA LEU A 223 15.54 17.04 10.79
C LEU A 223 15.47 18.50 10.38
N HIS A 224 14.27 19.07 10.37
CA HIS A 224 14.05 20.50 10.33
C HIS A 224 13.51 20.94 11.68
N GLN A 225 14.20 21.86 12.34
CA GLN A 225 13.84 22.28 13.69
C GLN A 225 14.03 23.78 13.92
N THR A 226 13.30 24.32 14.88
CA THR A 226 13.50 25.68 15.39
C THR A 226 14.17 25.61 16.76
N LEU A 227 15.34 26.23 16.91
CA LEU A 227 16.02 26.40 18.20
C LEU A 227 15.69 27.77 18.79
N GLN A 228 15.34 27.82 20.07
CA GLN A 228 15.07 29.06 20.79
C GLN A 228 15.71 29.04 22.18
N GLY A 229 16.14 30.21 22.66
CA GLY A 229 16.63 30.36 24.03
C GLY A 229 17.13 31.76 24.34
N THR A 230 17.37 32.07 25.61
CA THR A 230 17.93 33.34 26.08
C THR A 230 19.37 33.13 26.53
N HIS A 231 20.31 33.85 25.92
CA HIS A 231 21.74 33.71 26.20
C HIS A 231 22.10 34.30 27.58
N LYS A 232 22.13 33.45 28.60
CA LYS A 232 22.33 33.81 30.02
C LYS A 232 23.59 33.22 30.65
N GLY A 233 24.19 32.19 30.04
CA GLY A 233 25.48 31.64 30.42
C GLY A 233 26.56 31.98 29.39
N GLU A 234 27.80 31.62 29.68
CA GLU A 234 28.90 31.72 28.71
C GLU A 234 28.77 30.63 27.64
N LEU A 235 29.08 30.98 26.38
CA LEU A 235 29.08 30.05 25.24
C LEU A 235 30.36 30.20 24.43
N PHE A 236 31.20 29.15 24.39
CA PHE A 236 32.49 29.15 23.65
C PHE A 236 33.35 30.39 23.92
N GLY A 237 33.54 30.76 25.19
CA GLY A 237 34.32 31.93 25.58
C GLY A 237 33.60 33.27 25.42
N ARG A 238 32.31 33.28 25.03
CA ARG A 238 31.52 34.51 24.87
C ARG A 238 30.67 34.76 26.11
N PRO A 239 30.70 35.98 26.67
CA PRO A 239 29.90 36.32 27.83
C PRO A 239 28.39 36.35 27.48
N PRO A 240 27.52 36.13 28.49
CA PRO A 240 26.09 36.16 28.28
C PRO A 240 25.63 37.55 27.80
N THR A 241 24.77 37.56 26.79
CA THR A 241 24.28 38.80 26.18
C THR A 241 22.91 39.25 26.71
N GLY A 242 22.18 38.36 27.38
CA GLY A 242 20.79 38.57 27.79
C GLY A 242 19.77 38.56 26.65
N LYS A 243 20.21 38.42 25.39
CA LYS A 243 19.32 38.43 24.22
C LYS A 243 18.64 37.07 24.04
N ARG A 244 17.38 37.11 23.63
CA ARG A 244 16.65 35.93 23.15
C ARG A 244 16.99 35.69 21.67
N ILE A 245 17.27 34.45 21.33
CA ILE A 245 17.48 33.99 19.96
C ILE A 245 16.39 32.99 19.59
N ALA A 246 16.01 33.02 18.32
CA ALA A 246 15.17 32.01 17.68
C ALA A 246 15.65 31.90 16.22
N PHE A 247 15.93 30.69 15.77
CA PHE A 247 16.34 30.43 14.39
C PHE A 247 16.07 28.98 14.02
N ARG A 248 16.01 28.73 12.71
CA ARG A 248 15.72 27.42 12.15
C ARG A 248 17.02 26.76 11.73
N GLU A 249 17.07 25.46 11.93
CA GLU A 249 18.22 24.60 11.67
C GLU A 249 17.74 23.40 10.87
N MET A 250 18.61 22.91 9.99
CA MET A 250 18.44 21.60 9.35
C MET A 250 19.61 20.70 9.69
N HIS A 251 19.32 19.44 10.00
CA HIS A 251 20.33 18.44 10.30
C HIS A 251 20.13 17.26 9.37
N VAL A 252 21.21 16.80 8.75
CA VAL A 252 21.25 15.53 8.05
C VAL A 252 22.06 14.56 8.89
N ILE A 253 21.47 13.42 9.25
CA ILE A 253 22.09 12.41 10.09
C ILE A 253 22.07 11.09 9.32
N ARG A 254 23.24 10.47 9.16
CA ARG A 254 23.38 9.12 8.59
C ARG A 254 23.44 8.09 9.72
N PHE A 255 22.77 6.96 9.52
CA PHE A 255 22.61 5.90 10.49
C PHE A 255 23.15 4.56 9.98
N GLU A 256 23.83 3.83 10.85
CA GLU A 256 24.15 2.42 10.63
C GLU A 256 23.71 1.62 11.85
N ASN A 257 23.03 0.50 11.61
CA ASN A 257 22.52 -0.38 12.68
C ASN A 257 21.71 0.37 13.76
N GLY A 258 20.97 1.41 13.35
CA GLY A 258 20.14 2.23 14.25
C GLY A 258 20.90 3.28 15.07
N LYS A 259 22.20 3.49 14.81
CA LYS A 259 23.00 4.56 15.45
C LYS A 259 23.46 5.61 14.46
N ALA A 260 23.41 6.87 14.86
CA ALA A 260 23.97 7.97 14.10
C ALA A 260 25.49 7.80 13.99
N VAL A 261 25.99 7.71 12.77
CA VAL A 261 27.41 7.53 12.44
C VAL A 261 28.02 8.74 11.74
N GLU A 262 27.18 9.62 11.18
CA GLU A 262 27.63 10.86 10.56
C GLU A 262 26.57 11.95 10.67
N HIS A 263 26.98 13.20 10.88
CA HIS A 263 26.09 14.35 11.05
C HIS A 263 26.59 15.58 10.30
N TRP A 264 25.66 16.27 9.64
CA TRP A 264 25.85 17.60 9.09
C TRP A 264 24.75 18.53 9.61
N GLY A 265 25.14 19.58 10.32
CA GLY A 265 24.26 20.68 10.65
C GLY A 265 24.35 21.78 9.60
N ILE A 266 23.21 22.39 9.30
CA ILE A 266 23.07 23.55 8.42
C ILE A 266 22.35 24.59 9.26
N THR A 267 23.15 25.38 9.97
CA THR A 267 22.72 26.35 10.96
C THR A 267 23.39 27.70 10.71
N ASP A 268 22.69 28.81 10.99
CA ASP A 268 23.29 30.15 11.03
C ASP A 268 23.91 30.46 12.41
N LEU A 269 24.00 29.46 13.29
CA LEU A 269 24.51 29.60 14.66
C LEU A 269 25.97 30.09 14.68
N PRO A 270 26.91 29.57 13.86
CA PRO A 270 28.27 30.12 13.77
C PRO A 270 28.29 31.58 13.30
N GLU A 271 27.36 31.98 12.44
CA GLU A 271 27.24 33.33 11.87
C GLU A 271 26.73 34.33 12.92
N ARG A 272 25.72 33.91 13.70
CA ARG A 272 25.20 34.65 14.86
C ARG A 272 26.16 34.68 16.04
N LEU A 273 26.97 33.63 16.17
CA LEU A 273 28.11 33.54 17.08
C LEU A 273 29.38 34.07 16.41
N GLY A 274 29.32 34.94 15.39
CA GLY A 274 30.45 35.70 14.86
C GLY A 274 31.72 34.92 14.55
N THR A 275 31.59 33.68 14.07
CA THR A 275 32.67 32.76 13.66
C THR A 275 32.44 32.17 12.26
N ALA A 276 31.53 32.70 11.45
CA ALA A 276 31.21 32.15 10.14
C ALA A 276 32.25 32.45 9.04
N GLY A 277 32.19 31.61 8.00
CA GLY A 277 32.74 31.91 6.67
C GLY A 277 32.06 33.13 6.02
N ASP A 278 32.59 33.58 4.89
CA ASP A 278 32.20 34.84 4.22
C ASP A 278 30.69 34.92 3.92
N PRO A 279 29.91 35.80 4.59
CA PRO A 279 28.47 35.96 4.34
C PRO A 279 28.16 36.33 2.89
N ALA A 280 29.09 37.02 2.21
CA ALA A 280 28.96 37.33 0.80
C ALA A 280 29.04 36.07 -0.07
N GLN A 281 29.73 35.02 0.39
CA GLN A 281 29.76 33.71 -0.28
C GLN A 281 28.41 32.99 -0.16
N ALA A 282 27.81 32.98 1.03
CA ALA A 282 26.49 32.39 1.25
C ALA A 282 25.43 33.02 0.35
N GLU A 283 25.40 34.36 0.28
CA GLU A 283 24.48 35.11 -0.58
C GLU A 283 24.69 34.80 -2.08
N ARG A 284 25.97 34.73 -2.52
CA ARG A 284 26.32 34.32 -3.90
C ARG A 284 25.83 32.91 -4.22
N ASN A 285 26.03 31.96 -3.31
CA ASN A 285 25.62 30.57 -3.52
C ASN A 285 24.09 30.44 -3.62
N GLN A 286 23.33 31.12 -2.76
CA GLN A 286 21.87 31.16 -2.88
C GLN A 286 21.42 31.78 -4.20
N ALA A 287 22.08 32.84 -4.68
CA ALA A 287 21.74 33.46 -5.96
C ALA A 287 21.89 32.49 -7.13
N VAL A 288 22.96 31.67 -7.13
CA VAL A 288 23.18 30.62 -8.14
C VAL A 288 22.07 29.56 -8.10
N VAL A 289 21.68 29.09 -6.92
CA VAL A 289 20.62 28.08 -6.80
C VAL A 289 19.24 28.67 -7.13
N ARG A 290 18.94 29.92 -6.76
CA ARG A 290 17.71 30.60 -7.21
C ARG A 290 17.65 30.70 -8.74
N ARG A 291 18.77 31.07 -9.38
CA ARG A 291 18.89 31.08 -10.83
C ARG A 291 18.65 29.69 -11.42
N TYR A 292 19.17 28.64 -10.77
CA TYR A 292 18.98 27.26 -11.20
C TYR A 292 17.49 26.85 -11.23
N PHE A 293 16.74 27.10 -10.15
CA PHE A 293 15.31 26.81 -10.11
C PHE A 293 14.51 27.64 -11.13
N GLU A 294 14.82 28.93 -11.27
CA GLU A 294 14.03 29.81 -12.13
C GLU A 294 14.33 29.64 -13.62
N GLU A 295 15.59 29.61 -14.02
CA GLU A 295 15.95 29.51 -15.44
C GLU A 295 15.79 28.09 -15.95
N VAL A 296 16.23 27.10 -15.18
CA VAL A 296 16.31 25.72 -15.66
C VAL A 296 15.00 24.98 -15.38
N TRP A 297 14.60 24.84 -14.11
CA TRP A 297 13.43 24.04 -13.76
C TRP A 297 12.10 24.68 -14.19
N ASN A 298 11.94 25.99 -13.97
CA ASN A 298 10.70 26.71 -14.31
C ASN A 298 10.60 27.08 -15.79
N GLN A 299 11.69 27.56 -16.40
CA GLN A 299 11.64 28.13 -17.75
C GLN A 299 12.22 27.20 -18.83
N GLY A 300 12.89 26.10 -18.46
CA GLY A 300 13.53 25.20 -19.43
C GLY A 300 14.64 25.88 -20.23
N ARG A 301 15.23 26.96 -19.71
CA ARG A 301 16.34 27.68 -20.35
C ARG A 301 17.66 27.06 -19.92
N PHE A 302 18.35 26.46 -20.88
CA PHE A 302 19.64 25.82 -20.67
C PHE A 302 20.82 26.67 -21.16
N ASP A 303 20.55 27.86 -21.70
CA ASP A 303 21.57 28.84 -22.07
C ASP A 303 22.30 29.30 -20.80
N GLY A 304 23.61 29.08 -20.75
CA GLY A 304 24.40 29.37 -19.54
C GLY A 304 24.34 28.29 -18.46
N LEU A 305 23.76 27.11 -18.70
CA LEU A 305 23.72 26.02 -17.70
C LEU A 305 25.12 25.66 -17.16
N ARG A 306 26.18 25.78 -17.97
CA ARG A 306 27.59 25.56 -17.57
C ARG A 306 28.14 26.59 -16.56
N GLU A 307 27.44 27.71 -16.41
CA GLU A 307 27.71 28.74 -15.41
C GLU A 307 26.96 28.46 -14.10
N ILE A 308 25.96 27.56 -14.11
CA ILE A 308 25.14 27.21 -12.95
C ILE A 308 25.63 25.89 -12.36
N VAL A 309 25.88 24.87 -13.20
CA VAL A 309 26.35 23.54 -12.78
C VAL A 309 27.75 23.26 -13.33
N THR A 310 28.53 22.50 -12.58
CA THR A 310 29.87 22.06 -12.99
C THR A 310 29.81 21.03 -14.11
N ALA A 311 30.92 20.88 -14.85
CA ALA A 311 31.00 19.95 -15.99
C ALA A 311 30.81 18.48 -15.57
N ASP A 312 31.16 18.15 -14.34
CA ASP A 312 31.08 16.83 -13.74
C ASP A 312 30.02 16.76 -12.62
N TYR A 313 28.98 17.60 -12.72
CA TYR A 313 27.85 17.61 -11.80
C TYR A 313 27.25 16.21 -11.60
N VAL A 314 26.84 15.90 -10.37
CA VAL A 314 26.17 14.63 -10.03
C VAL A 314 24.83 14.91 -9.34
N ASN A 315 23.76 14.31 -9.87
CA ASN A 315 22.45 14.30 -9.21
C ASN A 315 22.28 13.00 -8.41
N HIS A 316 21.85 13.13 -7.17
CA HIS A 316 21.54 12.05 -6.24
C HIS A 316 20.05 12.11 -5.90
N ASP A 317 19.21 11.69 -6.85
CA ASP A 317 17.76 11.53 -6.65
C ASP A 317 17.44 10.02 -6.62
N PRO A 318 16.94 9.47 -5.49
CA PRO A 318 16.53 8.06 -5.42
C PRO A 318 15.47 7.66 -6.45
N ALA A 319 14.64 8.61 -6.92
CA ALA A 319 13.66 8.35 -7.97
C ALA A 319 14.31 8.21 -9.36
N VAL A 320 15.55 8.68 -9.54
CA VAL A 320 16.32 8.62 -10.79
C VAL A 320 17.80 8.28 -10.50
N PRO A 321 18.10 7.04 -10.07
CA PRO A 321 19.43 6.66 -9.60
C PRO A 321 20.51 6.74 -10.69
N ASP A 322 20.13 6.66 -11.97
CA ASP A 322 21.04 6.67 -13.14
C ASP A 322 20.88 7.95 -13.99
N ALA A 323 20.79 9.12 -13.36
CA ALA A 323 20.56 10.38 -14.08
C ALA A 323 21.71 10.78 -15.03
N GLY A 324 22.90 10.18 -14.94
CA GLY A 324 24.10 10.60 -15.67
C GLY A 324 24.85 11.75 -14.99
N ARG A 325 25.78 12.41 -15.70
CA ARG A 325 26.64 13.47 -15.15
C ARG A 325 26.66 14.74 -16.00
N GLY A 326 26.92 15.86 -15.33
CA GLY A 326 27.17 17.16 -15.94
C GLY A 326 25.91 17.90 -16.38
N PRO A 327 26.06 18.97 -17.17
CA PRO A 327 24.94 19.78 -17.64
C PRO A 327 23.91 19.03 -18.50
N GLU A 328 24.35 18.04 -19.29
CA GLU A 328 23.46 17.31 -20.19
C GLU A 328 22.51 16.36 -19.42
N SER A 329 22.95 15.79 -18.30
CA SER A 329 22.05 15.00 -17.45
C SER A 329 20.93 15.85 -16.84
N VAL A 330 21.27 17.09 -16.42
CA VAL A 330 20.30 18.05 -15.91
C VAL A 330 19.26 18.38 -16.98
N ARG A 331 19.69 18.66 -18.21
CA ARG A 331 18.78 18.95 -19.32
C ARG A 331 17.81 17.79 -19.56
N ALA A 332 18.34 16.57 -19.71
CA ALA A 332 17.53 15.39 -19.98
C ALA A 332 16.47 15.15 -18.87
N LEU A 333 16.86 15.33 -17.61
CA LEU A 333 15.97 15.18 -16.46
C LEU A 333 14.84 16.22 -16.45
N VAL A 334 15.18 17.49 -16.70
CA VAL A 334 14.20 18.58 -16.72
C VAL A 334 13.22 18.41 -17.88
N GLU A 335 13.71 18.08 -19.07
CA GLU A 335 12.87 17.81 -20.25
C GLU A 335 11.94 16.62 -20.01
N TYR A 336 12.42 15.56 -19.36
CA TYR A 336 11.62 14.39 -19.00
C TYR A 336 10.40 14.78 -18.14
N TYR A 337 10.60 15.56 -17.07
CA TYR A 337 9.50 16.00 -16.21
C TYR A 337 8.61 17.06 -16.86
N GLN A 338 9.16 18.01 -17.62
CA GLN A 338 8.37 19.03 -18.33
C GLN A 338 7.49 18.40 -19.42
N LYS A 339 7.93 17.31 -20.05
CA LYS A 339 7.09 16.56 -20.99
C LYS A 339 5.88 15.93 -20.29
N ALA A 340 6.07 15.37 -19.09
CA ALA A 340 4.99 14.81 -18.28
C ALA A 340 4.05 15.90 -17.72
N PHE A 341 4.61 17.05 -17.34
CA PHE A 341 3.92 18.17 -16.71
C PHE A 341 4.30 19.51 -17.39
N PRO A 342 3.69 19.85 -18.54
CA PRO A 342 4.06 21.02 -19.33
C PRO A 342 3.81 22.38 -18.65
N ASP A 343 2.98 22.40 -17.62
CA ASP A 343 2.65 23.57 -16.79
C ASP A 343 3.30 23.50 -15.40
N THR A 344 4.39 22.73 -15.26
CA THR A 344 5.11 22.63 -13.99
C THR A 344 5.62 23.98 -13.53
N ARG A 345 5.44 24.25 -12.23
CA ARG A 345 6.05 25.39 -11.57
C ARG A 345 6.60 25.01 -10.20
N PHE A 346 7.88 25.25 -10.02
CA PHE A 346 8.58 25.21 -8.74
C PHE A 346 8.49 26.56 -8.05
N THR A 347 8.21 26.52 -6.75
CA THR A 347 8.24 27.64 -5.84
C THR A 347 9.23 27.30 -4.73
N ILE A 348 10.27 28.13 -4.57
CA ILE A 348 11.16 28.03 -3.41
C ILE A 348 10.38 28.54 -2.21
N GLU A 349 10.15 27.66 -1.24
CA GLU A 349 9.49 28.03 0.01
C GLU A 349 10.50 28.52 1.05
N GLU A 350 11.69 27.92 1.06
CA GLU A 350 12.76 28.27 1.98
C GLU A 350 14.12 27.93 1.35
N MET A 351 15.13 28.77 1.61
CA MET A 351 16.49 28.57 1.11
C MET A 351 17.52 29.09 2.10
N HIS A 352 18.51 28.28 2.41
CA HIS A 352 19.59 28.59 3.35
C HIS A 352 20.92 28.17 2.76
N ALA A 353 21.97 28.97 2.99
CA ALA A 353 23.32 28.64 2.56
C ALA A 353 24.28 28.65 3.74
N VAL A 354 25.14 27.65 3.81
CA VAL A 354 26.22 27.56 4.80
C VAL A 354 27.46 27.03 4.09
N GLY A 355 28.52 27.84 4.07
CA GLY A 355 29.76 27.50 3.38
C GLY A 355 29.53 27.22 1.88
N ASP A 356 29.87 26.01 1.45
CA ASP A 356 29.72 25.55 0.06
C ASP A 356 28.37 24.85 -0.20
N ARG A 357 27.43 24.84 0.74
CA ARG A 357 26.14 24.16 0.59
C ARG A 357 24.97 25.13 0.58
N VAL A 358 23.94 24.77 -0.18
CA VAL A 358 22.64 25.44 -0.20
C VAL A 358 21.56 24.40 -0.01
N VAL A 359 20.65 24.62 0.91
CA VAL A 359 19.45 23.80 1.07
C VAL A 359 18.25 24.57 0.59
N THR A 360 17.43 23.92 -0.22
CA THR A 360 16.23 24.51 -0.79
C THR A 360 15.04 23.62 -0.47
N ARG A 361 14.09 24.13 0.32
CA ARG A 361 12.75 23.54 0.41
C ARG A 361 11.88 24.16 -0.67
N TRP A 362 11.23 23.32 -1.45
CA TRP A 362 10.46 23.76 -2.59
C TRP A 362 9.14 22.99 -2.71
N LYS A 363 8.24 23.61 -3.46
CA LYS A 363 6.95 23.06 -3.85
C LYS A 363 6.85 23.07 -5.37
N ALA A 364 6.51 21.95 -5.97
CA ALA A 364 6.22 21.86 -7.39
C ALA A 364 4.73 21.56 -7.61
N GLN A 365 4.15 22.17 -8.63
CA GLN A 365 2.77 21.92 -9.04
C GLN A 365 2.68 21.81 -10.56
N GLY A 366 1.85 20.92 -11.07
CA GLY A 366 1.69 20.71 -12.51
C GLY A 366 0.50 19.82 -12.83
N THR A 367 0.11 19.78 -14.11
CA THR A 367 -0.96 18.91 -14.62
C THR A 367 -0.35 17.77 -15.44
N HIS A 368 -0.68 16.52 -15.10
CA HIS A 368 -0.15 15.35 -15.78
C HIS A 368 -0.75 15.19 -17.18
N LYS A 369 -0.02 15.65 -18.20
CA LYS A 369 -0.44 15.68 -19.61
C LYS A 369 0.43 14.85 -20.54
N GLY A 370 1.62 14.45 -20.10
CA GLY A 370 2.47 13.47 -20.80
C GLY A 370 2.51 12.14 -20.06
N GLU A 371 3.30 11.21 -20.58
CA GLU A 371 3.60 9.95 -19.90
C GLU A 371 4.68 10.15 -18.83
N LEU A 372 4.55 9.49 -17.69
CA LEU A 372 5.52 9.52 -16.60
C LEU A 372 5.72 8.11 -16.05
N MET A 373 6.95 7.57 -16.11
CA MET A 373 7.27 6.25 -15.55
C MET A 373 6.32 5.12 -16.06
N GLY A 374 5.90 5.19 -17.33
CA GLY A 374 4.92 4.26 -17.92
C GLY A 374 3.46 4.53 -17.54
N ILE A 375 3.17 5.57 -16.76
CA ILE A 375 1.81 5.99 -16.40
C ILE A 375 1.29 6.91 -17.53
N PRO A 376 0.16 6.55 -18.18
CA PRO A 376 -0.47 7.41 -19.18
C PRO A 376 -0.96 8.75 -18.59
N PRO A 377 -1.12 9.80 -19.40
CA PRO A 377 -1.56 11.11 -18.92
C PRO A 377 -2.94 11.02 -18.27
N THR A 378 -3.01 11.42 -17.00
CA THR A 378 -4.24 11.31 -16.18
C THR A 378 -5.09 12.57 -16.21
N GLY A 379 -4.53 13.70 -16.67
CA GLY A 379 -5.17 15.02 -16.64
C GLY A 379 -5.30 15.62 -15.24
N LYS A 380 -4.81 14.93 -14.19
CA LYS A 380 -4.90 15.40 -12.81
C LYS A 380 -3.84 16.46 -12.52
N LYS A 381 -4.21 17.44 -11.71
CA LYS A 381 -3.26 18.36 -11.09
C LYS A 381 -2.61 17.68 -9.88
N VAL A 382 -1.30 17.78 -9.80
CA VAL A 382 -0.52 17.29 -8.67
C VAL A 382 0.23 18.44 -8.01
N VAL A 383 0.42 18.31 -6.71
CA VAL A 383 1.26 19.19 -5.92
C VAL A 383 2.18 18.30 -5.10
N VAL A 384 3.49 18.52 -5.22
CA VAL A 384 4.51 17.79 -4.47
C VAL A 384 5.41 18.77 -3.77
N THR A 385 5.94 18.35 -2.62
CA THR A 385 6.96 19.09 -1.88
C THR A 385 8.26 18.31 -1.92
N GLY A 386 9.36 19.02 -1.82
CA GLY A 386 10.68 18.42 -1.80
C GLY A 386 11.72 19.30 -1.16
N LEU A 387 12.87 18.68 -0.94
CA LEU A 387 14.07 19.30 -0.41
C LEU A 387 15.25 18.91 -1.28
N THR A 388 16.05 19.90 -1.65
CA THR A 388 17.30 19.71 -2.38
C THR A 388 18.45 20.31 -1.59
N ILE A 389 19.52 19.55 -1.44
CA ILE A 389 20.80 20.03 -0.91
C ILE A 389 21.77 20.12 -2.09
N ASP A 390 22.22 21.31 -2.41
CA ASP A 390 23.20 21.59 -3.45
C ASP A 390 24.56 21.86 -2.81
N ARG A 391 25.61 21.13 -3.21
CA ARG A 391 27.01 21.48 -2.91
C ARG A 391 27.59 22.23 -4.09
N LEU A 392 28.26 23.35 -3.83
CA LEU A 392 28.85 24.23 -4.83
C LEU A 392 30.38 24.13 -4.81
N GLU A 393 30.98 24.22 -5.98
CA GLU A 393 32.42 24.28 -6.18
C GLU A 393 32.73 25.36 -7.22
N GLY A 394 33.60 26.31 -6.86
CA GLY A 394 33.92 27.45 -7.73
C GLY A 394 32.69 28.28 -8.12
N GLY A 395 31.71 28.40 -7.22
CA GLY A 395 30.46 29.14 -7.43
C GLY A 395 29.44 28.45 -8.32
N ARG A 396 29.57 27.15 -8.58
CA ARG A 396 28.65 26.35 -9.41
C ARG A 396 28.21 25.09 -8.69
N VAL A 397 27.01 24.61 -8.94
CA VAL A 397 26.50 23.37 -8.34
C VAL A 397 27.30 22.18 -8.85
N LYS A 398 27.90 21.46 -7.91
CA LYS A 398 28.72 20.27 -8.13
C LYS A 398 27.94 19.00 -7.83
N GLU A 399 27.13 18.99 -6.79
CA GLU A 399 26.28 17.86 -6.44
C GLU A 399 24.93 18.33 -5.95
N GLY A 400 23.88 17.59 -6.26
CA GLY A 400 22.54 17.81 -5.71
C GLY A 400 22.00 16.53 -5.10
N TRP A 401 21.53 16.57 -3.86
CA TRP A 401 20.77 15.49 -3.23
C TRP A 401 19.32 15.92 -3.09
N THR A 402 18.40 15.23 -3.77
CA THR A 402 16.99 15.62 -3.81
C THR A 402 16.12 14.51 -3.25
N HIS A 403 15.20 14.88 -2.35
CA HIS A 403 14.14 14.01 -1.84
C HIS A 403 12.81 14.74 -1.93
N TRP A 404 11.79 14.06 -2.44
CA TRP A 404 10.49 14.67 -2.68
C TRP A 404 9.37 13.63 -2.64
N ASP A 405 8.13 14.11 -2.49
CA ASP A 405 6.93 13.30 -2.25
C ASP A 405 6.49 12.49 -3.49
N THR A 406 7.32 11.53 -3.90
CA THR A 406 7.08 10.66 -5.05
C THR A 406 5.89 9.73 -4.77
N LEU A 407 5.73 9.26 -3.53
CA LEU A 407 4.60 8.41 -3.14
C LEU A 407 3.28 9.19 -3.18
N GLY A 408 3.24 10.39 -2.59
CA GLY A 408 2.06 11.26 -2.65
C GLY A 408 1.74 11.71 -4.07
N MET A 409 2.73 11.86 -4.95
CA MET A 409 2.48 12.04 -6.38
C MET A 409 1.73 10.84 -6.98
N LEU A 410 2.22 9.61 -6.79
CA LEU A 410 1.56 8.40 -7.31
C LEU A 410 0.14 8.24 -6.78
N GLN A 411 -0.10 8.63 -5.52
CA GLN A 411 -1.43 8.67 -4.93
C GLN A 411 -2.34 9.71 -5.59
N GLN A 412 -1.84 10.93 -5.82
CA GLN A 412 -2.59 12.00 -6.50
C GLN A 412 -2.90 11.64 -7.96
N LEU A 413 -1.99 10.93 -8.64
CA LEU A 413 -2.23 10.40 -9.98
C LEU A 413 -3.26 9.26 -9.98
N GLY A 414 -3.52 8.63 -8.83
CA GLY A 414 -4.46 7.52 -8.66
C GLY A 414 -3.88 6.17 -9.05
N VAL A 415 -2.55 6.04 -9.03
CA VAL A 415 -1.84 4.78 -9.26
C VAL A 415 -1.82 3.94 -7.98
N LEU A 416 -1.71 4.60 -6.83
CA LEU A 416 -1.74 3.98 -5.51
C LEU A 416 -2.87 4.59 -4.69
N SER A 417 -3.54 3.77 -3.88
CA SER A 417 -4.57 4.27 -2.98
C SER A 417 -3.94 4.73 -1.66
N SER A 418 -4.42 5.83 -1.08
CA SER A 418 -3.89 6.28 0.21
C SER A 418 -4.41 5.41 1.37
N PRO A 419 -3.63 5.19 2.45
CA PRO A 419 -4.10 4.49 3.65
C PRO A 419 -5.37 5.11 4.24
N GLU A 420 -5.50 6.44 4.15
CA GLU A 420 -6.71 7.15 4.55
C GLU A 420 -7.92 6.79 3.69
N ALA A 421 -7.75 6.63 2.37
CA ALA A 421 -8.83 6.23 1.48
C ALA A 421 -9.31 4.81 1.78
N ALA A 422 -8.38 3.86 1.97
CA ALA A 422 -8.70 2.49 2.39
C ALA A 422 -9.43 2.48 3.76
N GLY A 423 -8.96 3.28 4.72
CA GLY A 423 -9.59 3.46 6.02
C GLY A 423 -11.00 4.06 5.94
N ARG A 424 -11.20 5.09 5.10
CA ARG A 424 -12.52 5.68 4.83
C ARG A 424 -13.49 4.68 4.21
N ASN A 425 -13.05 3.91 3.21
CA ASN A 425 -13.87 2.90 2.55
C ASN A 425 -14.30 1.80 3.53
N LYS A 426 -13.36 1.35 4.38
CA LYS A 426 -13.62 0.40 5.46
C LYS A 426 -14.67 0.93 6.44
N ALA A 427 -14.52 2.18 6.88
CA ALA A 427 -15.47 2.84 7.78
C ALA A 427 -16.85 3.01 7.12
N ALA A 428 -16.90 3.34 5.82
CA ALA A 428 -18.15 3.46 5.08
C ALA A 428 -18.89 2.12 4.99
N LEU A 429 -18.21 1.01 4.63
CA LEU A 429 -18.88 -0.30 4.56
C LEU A 429 -19.39 -0.76 5.93
N ARG A 430 -18.62 -0.53 7.00
CA ARG A 430 -19.08 -0.81 8.37
C ARG A 430 -20.30 0.03 8.74
N ARG A 431 -20.27 1.34 8.48
CA ARG A 431 -21.38 2.25 8.72
C ARG A 431 -22.65 1.83 7.97
N LEU A 432 -22.50 1.32 6.74
CA LEU A 432 -23.61 0.77 5.97
C LEU A 432 -24.31 -0.35 6.74
N TYR A 433 -23.57 -1.38 7.17
CA TYR A 433 -24.14 -2.52 7.90
C TYR A 433 -24.76 -2.11 9.25
N GLU A 434 -24.02 -1.34 10.06
CA GLU A 434 -24.51 -0.90 11.37
C GLU A 434 -25.81 -0.09 11.28
N ALA A 435 -25.93 0.78 10.27
CA ALA A 435 -27.13 1.56 10.03
C ALA A 435 -28.28 0.70 9.47
N LEU A 436 -27.98 -0.25 8.58
CA LEU A 436 -28.98 -1.20 8.09
C LEU A 436 -29.54 -2.05 9.22
N ASP A 437 -28.70 -2.52 10.14
CA ASP A 437 -29.11 -3.31 11.32
C ASP A 437 -30.00 -2.50 12.28
N ARG A 438 -29.79 -1.18 12.36
CA ARG A 438 -30.70 -0.23 13.04
C ARG A 438 -31.91 0.19 12.19
N ARG A 439 -32.09 -0.39 11.00
CA ARG A 439 -33.14 -0.08 10.02
C ARG A 439 -33.12 1.37 9.52
N GLU A 440 -31.95 2.02 9.53
CA GLU A 440 -31.71 3.38 9.04
C GLU A 440 -31.43 3.38 7.52
N PHE A 441 -32.41 2.97 6.71
CA PHE A 441 -32.23 2.75 5.26
C PHE A 441 -31.78 3.97 4.43
N ARG A 442 -31.87 5.19 4.97
CA ARG A 442 -31.40 6.41 4.30
C ARG A 442 -29.88 6.40 4.08
N VAL A 443 -29.13 5.67 4.89
CA VAL A 443 -27.67 5.52 4.76
C VAL A 443 -27.26 5.01 3.38
N MET A 444 -28.13 4.21 2.72
CA MET A 444 -27.85 3.68 1.39
C MET A 444 -27.77 4.78 0.32
N ASP A 445 -28.48 5.90 0.50
CA ASP A 445 -28.42 7.03 -0.44
C ASP A 445 -27.12 7.84 -0.28
N GLU A 446 -26.48 7.74 0.88
CA GLU A 446 -25.22 8.41 1.17
C GLU A 446 -24.02 7.60 0.68
N ILE A 447 -24.06 6.28 0.90
CA ILE A 447 -22.92 5.37 0.68
C ILE A 447 -22.90 4.79 -0.73
N LEU A 448 -24.04 4.41 -1.31
CA LEU A 448 -24.06 3.80 -2.64
C LEU A 448 -24.02 4.90 -3.71
N ALA A 449 -23.14 4.72 -4.69
CA ALA A 449 -23.15 5.54 -5.90
C ALA A 449 -24.44 5.31 -6.70
N LYS A 450 -24.87 6.31 -7.48
CA LYS A 450 -26.08 6.20 -8.30
C LYS A 450 -26.00 5.06 -9.31
N ASN A 451 -24.81 4.82 -9.85
CA ASN A 451 -24.49 3.75 -10.79
C ASN A 451 -23.95 2.49 -10.09
N CYS A 452 -24.20 2.30 -8.80
CA CYS A 452 -23.81 1.08 -8.10
C CYS A 452 -24.40 -0.15 -8.79
N VAL A 453 -23.60 -1.20 -8.93
CA VAL A 453 -24.02 -2.50 -9.44
C VAL A 453 -23.81 -3.55 -8.34
N ALA A 454 -24.77 -4.45 -8.17
CA ALA A 454 -24.66 -5.53 -7.19
C ALA A 454 -24.80 -6.91 -7.83
N HIS A 455 -23.96 -7.82 -7.38
CA HIS A 455 -23.84 -9.20 -7.80
C HIS A 455 -24.08 -10.09 -6.59
N ILE A 456 -25.20 -10.80 -6.58
CA ILE A 456 -25.54 -11.73 -5.49
C ILE A 456 -26.05 -13.01 -6.13
N PRO A 457 -25.30 -14.13 -6.05
CA PRO A 457 -25.73 -15.41 -6.59
C PRO A 457 -27.13 -15.80 -6.08
N GLY A 458 -27.97 -16.33 -6.96
CA GLY A 458 -29.35 -16.72 -6.62
C GLY A 458 -30.38 -15.58 -6.68
N PHE A 459 -29.98 -14.40 -7.15
CA PHE A 459 -30.82 -13.24 -7.43
C PHE A 459 -30.56 -12.71 -8.85
N PRO A 460 -31.42 -11.82 -9.39
CA PRO A 460 -31.14 -11.17 -10.67
C PRO A 460 -29.74 -10.54 -10.67
N ASP A 461 -28.94 -10.82 -11.70
CA ASP A 461 -27.53 -10.41 -11.75
C ASP A 461 -27.19 -9.87 -13.16
N PRO A 462 -26.62 -8.66 -13.29
CA PRO A 462 -26.42 -7.65 -12.23
C PRO A 462 -27.72 -6.97 -11.78
N MET A 463 -27.81 -6.62 -10.50
CA MET A 463 -28.80 -5.65 -10.00
C MET A 463 -28.27 -4.24 -10.16
N ASP A 464 -29.10 -3.33 -10.68
CA ASP A 464 -28.82 -1.91 -10.58
C ASP A 464 -28.99 -1.40 -9.12
N CYS A 465 -28.52 -0.18 -8.86
CA CYS A 465 -28.56 0.42 -7.53
C CYS A 465 -29.98 0.52 -6.94
N ALA A 466 -31.00 0.77 -7.78
CA ALA A 466 -32.38 0.88 -7.32
C ALA A 466 -32.94 -0.49 -6.92
N THR A 467 -32.72 -1.50 -7.76
CA THR A 467 -33.08 -2.90 -7.47
C THR A 467 -32.33 -3.41 -6.25
N PHE A 468 -31.04 -3.09 -6.10
CA PHE A 468 -30.25 -3.52 -4.94
C PHE A 468 -30.77 -2.92 -3.62
N LYS A 469 -31.13 -1.63 -3.61
CA LYS A 469 -31.75 -0.99 -2.43
C LYS A 469 -33.10 -1.61 -2.08
N GLN A 470 -33.90 -1.99 -3.07
CA GLN A 470 -35.17 -2.69 -2.84
C GLN A 470 -34.94 -4.10 -2.30
N PHE A 471 -33.95 -4.81 -2.84
CA PHE A 471 -33.54 -6.13 -2.37
C PHE A 471 -33.14 -6.10 -0.88
N ILE A 472 -32.29 -5.15 -0.48
CA ILE A 472 -31.89 -4.98 0.93
C ILE A 472 -33.11 -4.75 1.82
N ARG A 473 -34.03 -3.84 1.44
CA ARG A 473 -35.26 -3.60 2.21
C ARG A 473 -36.12 -4.86 2.31
N GLY A 474 -36.17 -5.67 1.26
CA GLY A 474 -36.87 -6.96 1.25
C GLY A 474 -36.33 -7.91 2.32
N LEU A 475 -35.00 -8.01 2.49
CA LEU A 475 -34.38 -8.83 3.53
C LEU A 475 -34.84 -8.42 4.94
N TYR A 476 -34.80 -7.11 5.25
CA TYR A 476 -35.22 -6.61 6.57
C TYR A 476 -36.74 -6.69 6.81
N ASN A 477 -37.55 -6.86 5.77
CA ASN A 477 -38.98 -7.13 5.89
C ASN A 477 -39.27 -8.62 6.12
N ALA A 478 -38.51 -9.49 5.46
CA ALA A 478 -38.61 -10.94 5.61
C ALA A 478 -38.06 -11.44 6.95
N PHE A 479 -37.02 -10.77 7.47
CA PHE A 479 -36.27 -11.22 8.64
C PHE A 479 -36.32 -10.16 9.76
N GLY A 480 -36.89 -10.53 10.92
CA GLY A 480 -37.21 -9.61 12.02
C GLY A 480 -35.97 -9.03 12.71
N ASN A 481 -35.19 -9.89 13.37
CA ASN A 481 -33.91 -9.56 14.00
C ASN A 481 -32.72 -9.74 13.05
N TYR A 482 -32.86 -9.25 11.82
CA TYR A 482 -31.82 -9.39 10.81
C TYR A 482 -30.63 -8.48 11.12
N GLU A 483 -29.45 -9.06 11.29
CA GLU A 483 -28.22 -8.34 11.61
C GLU A 483 -26.99 -8.89 10.88
N HIS A 484 -25.97 -8.04 10.71
CA HIS A 484 -24.68 -8.38 10.15
C HIS A 484 -23.62 -8.41 11.27
N VAL A 485 -23.10 -9.58 11.59
CA VAL A 485 -21.93 -9.72 12.48
C VAL A 485 -20.67 -9.71 11.62
N ILE A 486 -19.91 -8.62 11.67
CA ILE A 486 -18.63 -8.51 10.95
C ILE A 486 -17.57 -9.30 11.70
N GLU A 487 -17.12 -10.42 11.13
CA GLU A 487 -15.99 -11.18 11.68
C GLU A 487 -14.66 -10.55 11.25
N ASP A 488 -14.52 -10.26 9.95
CA ASP A 488 -13.34 -9.64 9.39
C ASP A 488 -13.69 -8.52 8.42
N LEU A 489 -12.81 -7.54 8.35
CA LEU A 489 -12.95 -6.42 7.43
C LEU A 489 -11.57 -5.95 6.98
N PHE A 490 -11.28 -6.08 5.70
CA PHE A 490 -10.00 -5.72 5.08
C PHE A 490 -10.23 -4.66 4.02
N ALA A 491 -9.27 -3.78 3.82
CA ALA A 491 -9.29 -2.81 2.72
C ALA A 491 -7.94 -2.80 2.04
N ALA A 492 -7.96 -2.92 0.72
CA ALA A 492 -6.81 -2.79 -0.14
C ALA A 492 -7.26 -2.03 -1.37
N ASP A 493 -6.55 -0.95 -1.67
CA ASP A 493 -6.89 -0.03 -2.73
C ASP A 493 -8.34 0.51 -2.69
N ASP A 494 -9.06 0.30 -3.78
CA ASP A 494 -10.45 0.68 -3.96
C ASP A 494 -11.43 -0.40 -3.48
N ARG A 495 -10.93 -1.50 -2.89
CA ARG A 495 -11.75 -2.65 -2.46
C ARG A 495 -11.77 -2.82 -0.95
N VAL A 496 -12.94 -3.20 -0.45
CA VAL A 496 -13.15 -3.63 0.93
C VAL A 496 -13.73 -5.03 0.90
N VAL A 497 -13.09 -5.96 1.62
CA VAL A 497 -13.56 -7.33 1.78
C VAL A 497 -14.10 -7.49 3.20
N ALA A 498 -15.31 -8.00 3.34
CA ALA A 498 -15.94 -8.28 4.62
C ALA A 498 -16.33 -9.76 4.71
N ARG A 499 -15.96 -10.41 5.81
CA ARG A 499 -16.45 -11.74 6.16
C ARG A 499 -17.46 -11.57 7.29
N LEU A 500 -18.68 -12.04 7.07
CA LEU A 500 -19.86 -11.73 7.87
C LEU A 500 -20.56 -13.02 8.29
N ILE A 501 -21.18 -12.99 9.47
CA ILE A 501 -22.27 -13.90 9.82
C ILE A 501 -23.57 -13.10 9.74
N LEU A 502 -24.49 -13.54 8.90
CA LEU A 502 -25.86 -13.00 8.82
C LEU A 502 -26.75 -13.78 9.76
N ARG A 503 -27.50 -13.08 10.61
CA ARG A 503 -28.43 -13.71 11.57
C ARG A 503 -29.79 -13.10 11.43
N GLY A 504 -30.83 -13.87 11.74
CA GLY A 504 -32.19 -13.35 11.78
C GLY A 504 -33.22 -14.44 12.01
N THR A 505 -34.48 -14.04 12.01
CA THR A 505 -35.65 -14.92 12.21
C THR A 505 -36.63 -14.64 11.09
N HIS A 506 -37.08 -15.71 10.43
CA HIS A 506 -37.95 -15.61 9.26
C HIS A 506 -39.40 -15.33 9.68
N GLU A 507 -39.80 -14.08 9.57
CA GLU A 507 -41.08 -13.55 10.06
C GLU A 507 -41.98 -12.98 8.96
N GLY A 508 -41.42 -12.68 7.79
CA GLY A 508 -42.16 -12.27 6.58
C GLY A 508 -41.96 -13.25 5.44
N GLU A 509 -42.62 -12.99 4.31
CA GLU A 509 -42.42 -13.79 3.10
C GLU A 509 -41.04 -13.52 2.49
N PHE A 510 -40.31 -14.59 2.16
CA PHE A 510 -39.02 -14.51 1.47
C PHE A 510 -39.01 -15.40 0.23
N LYS A 511 -38.87 -14.83 -0.97
CA LYS A 511 -38.84 -15.57 -2.25
C LYS A 511 -40.02 -16.55 -2.43
N GLY A 512 -41.23 -16.16 -2.04
CA GLY A 512 -42.43 -17.01 -2.11
C GLY A 512 -42.53 -18.07 -1.00
N ILE A 513 -41.62 -18.05 -0.03
CA ILE A 513 -41.65 -18.91 1.14
C ILE A 513 -42.38 -18.15 2.26
N ALA A 514 -43.46 -18.74 2.77
CA ALA A 514 -44.19 -18.22 3.92
C ALA A 514 -43.30 -18.21 5.18
N PRO A 515 -43.53 -17.29 6.14
CA PRO A 515 -42.72 -17.18 7.35
C PRO A 515 -42.68 -18.50 8.12
N THR A 516 -41.48 -18.95 8.45
CA THR A 516 -41.26 -20.24 9.13
C THR A 516 -41.01 -20.08 10.63
N HIS A 517 -40.81 -18.84 11.10
CA HIS A 517 -40.46 -18.47 12.47
C HIS A 517 -39.17 -19.13 13.00
N LYS A 518 -38.35 -19.68 12.11
CA LYS A 518 -37.04 -20.23 12.45
C LYS A 518 -35.98 -19.13 12.41
N SER A 519 -35.07 -19.19 13.38
CA SER A 519 -33.87 -18.39 13.36
C SER A 519 -32.77 -19.05 12.53
N PHE A 520 -31.90 -18.24 11.94
CA PHE A 520 -30.76 -18.71 11.17
C PHE A 520 -29.49 -17.95 11.53
N ALA A 521 -28.35 -18.58 11.25
CA ALA A 521 -27.03 -17.97 11.20
C ALA A 521 -26.26 -18.56 10.01
N ILE A 522 -25.89 -17.72 9.05
CA ILE A 522 -25.20 -18.15 7.82
C ILE A 522 -23.97 -17.29 7.57
N ASN A 523 -22.96 -17.88 6.92
CA ASN A 523 -21.77 -17.14 6.52
C ASN A 523 -22.05 -16.35 5.24
N SER A 524 -21.41 -15.20 5.10
CA SER A 524 -21.42 -14.39 3.88
C SER A 524 -20.06 -13.73 3.68
N THR A 525 -19.57 -13.74 2.45
CA THR A 525 -18.41 -12.95 2.06
C THR A 525 -18.86 -11.84 1.13
N VAL A 526 -18.36 -10.64 1.38
CA VAL A 526 -18.65 -9.46 0.58
C VAL A 526 -17.36 -8.85 0.08
N ILE A 527 -17.33 -8.51 -1.21
CA ILE A 527 -16.35 -7.61 -1.80
C ILE A 527 -17.09 -6.36 -2.23
N ALA A 528 -16.62 -5.19 -1.82
CA ALA A 528 -17.19 -3.91 -2.20
C ALA A 528 -16.11 -3.05 -2.84
N ARG A 529 -16.38 -2.52 -4.04
CA ARG A 529 -15.51 -1.56 -4.72
C ARG A 529 -16.04 -0.15 -4.53
N PHE A 530 -15.13 0.78 -4.25
CA PHE A 530 -15.40 2.18 -3.99
C PHE A 530 -14.80 3.07 -5.07
N ALA A 531 -15.49 4.12 -5.46
CA ALA A 531 -14.93 5.22 -6.23
C ALA A 531 -15.40 6.53 -5.61
N ASP A 532 -14.49 7.49 -5.44
CA ASP A 532 -14.76 8.78 -4.82
C ASP A 532 -15.48 8.67 -3.45
N GLY A 533 -15.09 7.67 -2.66
CA GLY A 533 -15.67 7.39 -1.34
C GLY A 533 -17.08 6.81 -1.34
N ARG A 534 -17.63 6.46 -2.51
CA ARG A 534 -18.93 5.80 -2.65
C ARG A 534 -18.80 4.37 -3.18
N LEU A 535 -19.66 3.49 -2.70
CA LEU A 535 -19.75 2.11 -3.15
C LEU A 535 -20.32 2.07 -4.56
N VAL A 536 -19.52 1.62 -5.53
CA VAL A 536 -19.88 1.53 -6.95
C VAL A 536 -20.12 0.10 -7.41
N GLU A 537 -19.62 -0.89 -6.67
CA GLU A 537 -19.82 -2.30 -7.02
C GLU A 537 -19.85 -3.16 -5.76
N TYR A 538 -20.79 -4.10 -5.70
CA TYR A 538 -21.00 -4.97 -4.55
C TYR A 538 -21.09 -6.43 -5.02
N TRP A 539 -20.23 -7.30 -4.49
CA TRP A 539 -20.34 -8.74 -4.68
C TRP A 539 -20.63 -9.37 -3.33
N GLY A 540 -21.83 -9.91 -3.14
CA GLY A 540 -22.21 -10.63 -1.93
C GLY A 540 -22.38 -12.11 -2.22
N SER A 541 -21.79 -12.97 -1.40
CA SER A 541 -21.91 -14.42 -1.50
C SER A 541 -22.40 -15.02 -0.17
N PRO A 542 -23.70 -14.86 0.16
CA PRO A 542 -24.29 -15.50 1.33
C PRO A 542 -24.50 -17.00 1.09
N ASP A 543 -24.38 -17.80 2.15
CA ASP A 543 -24.72 -19.23 2.14
C ASP A 543 -26.26 -19.42 2.08
N LEU A 544 -26.81 -19.26 0.87
CA LEU A 544 -28.26 -19.39 0.63
C LEU A 544 -28.74 -20.82 0.82
N LEU A 545 -27.90 -21.83 0.56
CA LEU A 545 -28.29 -23.22 0.79
C LEU A 545 -28.46 -23.47 2.29
N GLY A 546 -27.46 -23.10 3.09
CA GLY A 546 -27.54 -23.17 4.55
C GLY A 546 -28.72 -22.37 5.11
N LEU A 547 -29.06 -21.22 4.50
CA LEU A 547 -30.27 -20.48 4.85
C LEU A 547 -31.53 -21.32 4.61
N MET A 548 -31.72 -21.85 3.40
CA MET A 548 -32.92 -22.63 3.06
C MET A 548 -33.07 -23.90 3.93
N GLN A 549 -31.96 -24.56 4.27
CA GLN A 549 -31.94 -25.69 5.20
C GLN A 549 -32.38 -25.28 6.62
N GLN A 550 -31.82 -24.18 7.16
CA GLN A 550 -32.19 -23.68 8.49
C GLN A 550 -33.64 -23.18 8.55
N LEU A 551 -34.18 -22.65 7.45
CA LEU A 551 -35.59 -22.30 7.33
C LEU A 551 -36.50 -23.54 7.20
N GLY A 552 -35.95 -24.73 6.92
CA GLY A 552 -36.69 -25.99 6.74
C GLY A 552 -37.45 -26.06 5.42
N VAL A 553 -36.98 -25.35 4.40
CA VAL A 553 -37.56 -25.34 3.05
C VAL A 553 -37.03 -26.51 2.23
N ILE A 554 -35.79 -26.92 2.51
CA ILE A 554 -35.11 -28.06 1.92
C ILE A 554 -34.55 -28.93 3.04
N GLU A 555 -34.47 -30.24 2.81
CA GLU A 555 -33.87 -31.16 3.77
C GLU A 555 -32.36 -30.89 3.91
N GLY A 556 -31.88 -31.01 5.15
CA GLY A 556 -30.52 -30.69 5.58
C GLY A 556 -29.48 -31.71 5.14
#